data_AF-A0A922ZKJ0-F1
#
_entry.id   AF-A0A922ZKJ0-F1
#
_cell.length_a   1.000
_cell.length_b   1.000
_cell.length_c   1.000
_cell.angle_alpha   90.00
_cell.angle_beta   90.00
_cell.angle_gamma   90.00
#
_symmetry.space_group_name_H-M   'P 1'
#
loop_
_entity.id
_entity.type
_entity.pdbx_description
1 polymer ?
#
loop_
_entity_poly.entity_id
_entity_poly.type
_entity_poly.pdbx_seq_one_letter_code
_entity_poly.pdbx_strand_id
1 'polypeptide(L)'
;MNAKKIVTVVLLLFVIVSVVFLLAKEFTPKQVAIDSPKDESFITQGAVGDSSSRDTAVIDKNLAKVKITQNKNPQVEDRKIVVYYFHRTMRCATCIKLEEYSDEAIKSGFASQLKNGKLEWKIINIEDAGNEHFENDYKLYSQSLVLIELQNGKQKRWKNLEKIWELVGTKEVYLRYVQEEVKSYLEENT
;
A
#
# COMPACT_ATOMS: atom_id res chain seq x y z
N MET A 1 -18.47 -53.13 16.31
CA MET A 1 -17.80 -52.21 15.36
C MET A 1 -16.43 -51.85 15.90
N ASN A 2 -15.40 -51.82 15.05
CA ASN A 2 -14.03 -51.55 15.49
C ASN A 2 -13.87 -50.04 15.70
N ALA A 3 -13.70 -49.59 16.94
CA ALA A 3 -13.62 -48.17 17.29
C ALA A 3 -12.63 -47.38 16.42
N LYS A 4 -11.51 -48.00 16.04
CA LYS A 4 -10.52 -47.43 15.11
C LYS A 4 -11.12 -47.12 13.73
N LYS A 5 -11.95 -48.01 13.18
CA LYS A 5 -12.62 -47.80 11.89
C LYS A 5 -13.66 -46.67 11.96
N ILE A 6 -14.36 -46.53 13.09
CA ILE A 6 -15.34 -45.45 13.29
C ILE A 6 -14.62 -44.10 13.32
N VAL A 7 -13.55 -43.98 14.10
CA VAL A 7 -12.76 -42.74 14.20
C VAL A 7 -12.18 -42.33 12.85
N THR A 8 -11.66 -43.28 12.07
CA THR A 8 -11.15 -42.98 10.72
C THR A 8 -12.26 -42.49 9.79
N VAL A 9 -13.45 -43.10 9.81
CA VAL A 9 -14.57 -42.67 8.96
C VAL A 9 -15.06 -41.27 9.35
N VAL A 10 -15.16 -40.98 10.65
CA VAL A 10 -15.56 -39.65 11.15
C VAL A 10 -14.54 -38.58 10.75
N LEU A 11 -13.23 -38.87 10.89
CA LEU A 11 -12.17 -37.94 10.47
C LEU A 11 -12.19 -37.68 8.96
N LEU A 12 -12.36 -38.72 8.15
CA LEU A 12 -12.44 -38.56 6.69
C LEU A 12 -13.66 -37.73 6.28
N LEU A 13 -14.82 -37.94 6.92
CA LEU A 13 -16.00 -37.12 6.66
C LEU A 13 -15.77 -35.64 7.04
N PHE A 14 -15.14 -35.38 8.19
CA PHE A 14 -14.85 -34.00 8.61
C PHE A 14 -13.90 -33.28 7.65
N VAL A 15 -12.87 -33.97 7.17
CA VAL A 15 -11.92 -33.43 6.18
C VAL A 15 -12.62 -33.14 4.85
N ILE A 16 -13.45 -34.06 4.36
CA ILE A 16 -14.19 -33.88 3.10
C ILE A 16 -15.15 -32.68 3.20
N VAL A 17 -15.93 -32.57 4.28
CA VAL A 17 -16.84 -31.43 4.50
C VAL A 17 -16.08 -30.11 4.53
N SER A 18 -14.90 -30.07 5.16
CA SER A 18 -14.07 -28.87 5.22
C SER A 18 -13.55 -28.45 3.85
N VAL A 19 -13.09 -29.41 3.03
CA VAL A 19 -12.61 -29.14 1.67
C VAL A 19 -13.75 -28.67 0.77
N VAL A 20 -14.94 -29.28 0.85
CA VAL A 20 -16.13 -28.86 0.08
C VAL A 20 -16.57 -27.45 0.49
N PHE A 21 -16.54 -27.12 1.78
CA PHE A 21 -16.85 -25.77 2.27
C PHE A 21 -15.89 -24.71 1.74
N LEU A 22 -14.59 -25.02 1.67
CA LEU A 22 -13.59 -24.12 1.10
C LEU A 22 -13.81 -23.89 -0.40
N LEU A 23 -14.16 -24.93 -1.16
CA LEU A 23 -14.47 -24.80 -2.58
C LEU A 23 -15.79 -24.04 -2.83
N ALA A 24 -16.80 -24.22 -1.97
CA ALA A 24 -18.07 -23.51 -2.09
C ALA A 24 -17.96 -22.00 -1.81
N LYS A 25 -16.98 -21.59 -0.99
CA LYS A 25 -16.75 -20.17 -0.65
C LYS A 25 -16.22 -19.35 -1.83
N GLU A 26 -15.66 -19.97 -2.86
CA GLU A 26 -15.18 -19.26 -4.07
C GLU A 26 -16.28 -18.94 -5.09
N PHE A 27 -17.51 -19.46 -4.92
CA PHE A 27 -18.60 -19.36 -5.92
C PHE A 27 -19.83 -18.56 -5.47
N THR A 28 -19.69 -17.56 -4.59
CA THR A 28 -20.77 -16.58 -4.35
C THR A 28 -20.60 -15.35 -5.26
N PRO A 29 -21.38 -15.22 -6.37
CA PRO A 29 -21.43 -13.99 -7.13
C PRO A 29 -22.18 -12.93 -6.31
N LYS A 30 -21.46 -11.88 -5.89
CA LYS A 30 -22.04 -10.74 -5.20
C LYS A 30 -22.90 -9.96 -6.20
N GLN A 31 -24.21 -10.07 -6.04
CA GLN A 31 -25.21 -9.35 -6.82
C GLN A 31 -24.99 -7.84 -6.73
N VAL A 32 -24.97 -7.19 -7.89
CA VAL A 32 -25.09 -5.75 -8.06
C VAL A 32 -26.56 -5.40 -7.84
N ALA A 33 -26.84 -4.60 -6.81
CA ALA A 33 -28.15 -4.00 -6.61
C ALA A 33 -28.35 -2.91 -7.69
N ILE A 34 -29.23 -3.20 -8.65
CA ILE A 34 -29.82 -2.24 -9.58
C ILE A 34 -31.21 -1.96 -9.04
N ASP A 35 -31.42 -0.80 -8.42
CA ASP A 35 -32.76 -0.27 -8.18
C ASP A 35 -33.14 0.74 -9.28
N SER A 36 -34.36 0.54 -9.75
CA SER A 36 -34.96 1.07 -10.97
C SER A 36 -35.55 2.49 -10.84
N PRO A 37 -35.91 3.13 -11.97
CA PRO A 37 -36.25 4.54 -12.08
C PRO A 37 -37.76 4.78 -11.99
N LYS A 38 -38.18 5.93 -11.43
CA LYS A 38 -39.40 6.71 -11.76
C LYS A 38 -39.21 8.15 -11.25
N ASP A 39 -39.27 9.17 -12.11
CA ASP A 39 -40.52 9.90 -12.35
C ASP A 39 -40.29 11.06 -13.35
N GLU A 40 -41.24 11.19 -14.28
CA GLU A 40 -41.36 12.30 -15.22
C GLU A 40 -42.06 13.48 -14.52
N SER A 41 -41.48 14.68 -14.62
CA SER A 41 -42.25 15.94 -14.74
C SER A 41 -41.28 17.02 -15.26
N PHE A 42 -41.37 17.43 -16.52
CA PHE A 42 -42.28 18.43 -17.12
C PHE A 42 -41.77 19.89 -16.99
N ILE A 43 -41.96 20.65 -18.08
CA ILE A 43 -41.60 22.07 -18.38
C ILE A 43 -40.18 22.27 -18.97
N THR A 44 -39.94 22.29 -20.29
CA THR A 44 -40.39 23.15 -21.43
C THR A 44 -39.48 24.37 -21.70
N GLN A 45 -38.76 24.28 -22.84
CA GLN A 45 -38.39 25.28 -23.88
C GLN A 45 -37.49 26.51 -23.65
N GLY A 46 -36.57 26.67 -24.62
CA GLY A 46 -36.08 27.94 -25.21
C GLY A 46 -34.66 28.33 -24.78
N ALA A 47 -33.68 28.71 -25.61
CA ALA A 47 -33.57 29.04 -27.04
C ALA A 47 -32.05 28.95 -27.42
N VAL A 48 -31.66 28.36 -28.55
CA VAL A 48 -31.20 28.98 -29.82
C VAL A 48 -29.94 29.88 -29.74
N GLY A 49 -28.96 29.55 -30.60
CA GLY A 49 -27.77 30.35 -30.98
C GLY A 49 -26.51 29.48 -30.98
N ASP A 50 -26.23 28.64 -31.98
CA ASP A 50 -25.88 28.85 -33.40
C ASP A 50 -24.49 29.47 -33.66
N SER A 51 -23.86 28.93 -34.71
CA SER A 51 -22.73 29.43 -35.51
C SER A 51 -21.32 29.27 -34.93
N SER A 52 -20.51 28.30 -35.41
CA SER A 52 -19.85 28.25 -36.74
C SER A 52 -18.64 29.17 -36.86
N SER A 53 -17.48 28.55 -37.09
CA SER A 53 -16.42 28.92 -38.05
C SER A 53 -15.40 27.77 -38.02
N ARG A 54 -15.38 26.82 -38.97
CA ARG A 54 -14.69 26.91 -40.26
C ARG A 54 -13.45 27.78 -40.20
N ASP A 55 -12.28 27.13 -40.21
CA ASP A 55 -11.20 27.53 -41.11
C ASP A 55 -10.40 26.30 -41.53
N THR A 56 -10.38 26.12 -42.85
CA THR A 56 -9.62 25.13 -43.60
C THR A 56 -8.42 25.85 -44.21
N ALA A 57 -7.20 25.46 -43.87
CA ALA A 57 -6.00 25.73 -44.69
C ALA A 57 -4.86 24.83 -44.16
N VAL A 58 -4.56 23.73 -44.86
CA VAL A 58 -3.41 23.63 -45.79
C VAL A 58 -2.08 23.91 -45.10
N ILE A 59 -1.35 22.85 -44.72
CA ILE A 59 0.11 22.87 -44.62
C ILE A 59 0.68 21.54 -45.14
N ASP A 60 1.15 21.61 -46.38
CA ASP A 60 2.37 21.06 -46.95
C ASP A 60 2.85 19.63 -46.62
N LYS A 61 2.87 18.85 -47.71
CA LYS A 61 3.78 17.73 -47.92
C LYS A 61 5.23 18.24 -47.82
N ASN A 62 5.87 18.06 -46.68
CA ASN A 62 7.33 18.05 -46.63
C ASN A 62 7.82 16.79 -45.93
N LEU A 63 8.32 15.88 -46.77
CA LEU A 63 9.01 14.65 -46.43
C LEU A 63 10.40 15.01 -45.88
N ALA A 64 10.46 15.70 -44.75
CA ALA A 64 11.70 15.96 -44.04
C ALA A 64 11.93 14.81 -43.06
N LYS A 65 12.91 13.97 -43.42
CA LYS A 65 13.54 12.89 -42.66
C LYS A 65 13.64 13.20 -41.16
N VAL A 66 12.60 12.86 -40.40
CA VAL A 66 12.65 12.83 -38.93
C VAL A 66 13.51 11.64 -38.55
N LYS A 67 14.79 11.88 -38.28
CA LYS A 67 15.60 10.97 -37.47
C LYS A 67 14.93 10.91 -36.10
N ILE A 68 14.12 9.87 -35.88
CA ILE A 68 13.73 9.45 -34.54
C ILE A 68 15.00 8.95 -33.88
N THR A 69 15.78 9.88 -33.32
CA THR A 69 16.75 9.54 -32.29
C THR A 69 15.91 9.07 -31.13
N GLN A 70 15.84 7.75 -30.96
CA GLN A 70 15.34 7.09 -29.77
C GLN A 70 16.13 7.66 -28.59
N ASN A 71 15.62 8.76 -28.02
CA ASN A 71 16.08 9.26 -26.76
C ASN A 71 15.63 8.22 -25.74
N LYS A 72 16.52 7.27 -25.45
CA LYS A 72 16.39 6.36 -24.32
C LYS A 72 16.45 7.25 -23.08
N ASN A 73 15.33 7.88 -22.77
CA ASN A 73 15.11 8.57 -21.51
C ASN A 73 15.47 7.54 -20.43
N PRO A 74 16.48 7.79 -19.58
CA PRO A 74 16.68 6.96 -18.41
C PRO A 74 15.34 7.00 -17.68
N GLN A 75 14.64 5.87 -17.62
CA GLN A 75 13.47 5.75 -16.77
C GLN A 75 13.99 6.12 -15.38
N VAL A 76 13.64 7.31 -14.91
CA VAL A 76 13.89 7.70 -13.53
C VAL A 76 12.96 6.78 -12.75
N GLU A 77 13.51 5.64 -12.34
CA GLU A 77 12.85 4.67 -11.48
C GLU A 77 12.30 5.45 -10.29
N ASP A 78 10.96 5.52 -10.19
CA ASP A 78 10.26 6.21 -9.12
C ASP A 78 10.39 5.37 -7.85
N ARG A 79 11.57 5.46 -7.25
CA ARG A 79 11.97 4.74 -6.06
C ARG A 79 11.70 5.61 -4.84
N LYS A 80 10.89 5.09 -3.91
CA LYS A 80 10.50 5.77 -2.68
C LYS A 80 10.56 4.81 -1.50
N ILE A 81 11.12 5.26 -0.39
CA ILE A 81 11.11 4.53 0.87
C ILE A 81 10.01 5.10 1.77
N VAL A 82 9.21 4.22 2.36
CA VAL A 82 8.20 4.61 3.35
C VAL A 82 8.51 3.88 4.65
N VAL A 83 8.55 4.63 5.74
CA VAL A 83 8.70 4.08 7.09
C VAL A 83 7.37 4.26 7.80
N TYR A 84 6.80 3.15 8.25
CA TYR A 84 5.57 3.15 9.03
C TYR A 84 5.87 2.79 10.48
N TYR A 85 5.32 3.57 11.40
CA TYR A 85 5.11 3.13 12.76
C TYR A 85 3.65 2.75 12.95
N PHE A 86 3.42 1.45 13.08
CA PHE A 86 2.09 0.90 13.32
C PHE A 86 1.82 0.84 14.82
N HIS A 87 0.66 1.35 15.22
CA HIS A 87 0.18 1.26 16.59
C HIS A 87 -1.30 0.87 16.63
N ARG A 88 -1.80 0.65 17.84
CA ARG A 88 -3.22 0.47 18.16
C ARG A 88 -3.72 1.67 18.96
N THR A 89 -5.02 1.77 19.20
CA THR A 89 -5.64 2.86 19.97
C THR A 89 -5.12 2.87 21.41
N MET A 90 -5.02 1.69 22.03
CA MET A 90 -4.47 1.54 23.38
C MET A 90 -2.94 1.55 23.34
N ARG A 91 -2.33 2.53 24.00
CA ARG A 91 -0.87 2.74 23.99
C ARG A 91 -0.31 2.85 25.39
N CYS A 92 0.72 2.05 25.69
CA CYS A 92 1.47 2.17 26.94
C CYS A 92 2.66 3.12 26.78
N ALA A 93 3.31 3.49 27.88
CA ALA A 93 4.46 4.40 27.88
C ALA A 93 5.60 3.93 26.95
N THR A 94 5.86 2.62 26.86
CA THR A 94 6.86 2.06 25.94
C THR A 94 6.47 2.26 24.49
N CYS A 95 5.18 2.15 24.14
CA CYS A 95 4.70 2.41 22.78
C CYS A 95 4.93 3.87 22.39
N ILE A 96 4.71 4.81 23.32
CA ILE A 96 4.97 6.23 23.05
C ILE A 96 6.47 6.44 22.82
N LYS A 97 7.35 5.86 23.66
CA LYS A 97 8.80 5.97 23.48
C LYS A 97 9.30 5.41 22.15
N LEU A 98 8.77 4.26 21.72
CA LEU A 98 9.13 3.67 20.42
C LEU A 98 8.81 4.62 19.26
N GLU A 99 7.65 5.26 19.30
CA GLU A 99 7.27 6.26 18.29
C GLU A 99 8.20 7.48 18.34
N GLU A 100 8.37 8.09 19.51
CA GLU A 100 9.18 9.30 19.68
C GLU A 100 10.62 9.08 19.22
N TYR A 101 11.22 7.95 19.58
CA TYR A 101 12.58 7.63 19.17
C TYR A 101 12.66 7.35 17.66
N SER A 102 11.66 6.70 17.07
CA SER A 102 11.60 6.50 15.62
C SER A 102 11.47 7.82 14.87
N ASP A 103 10.57 8.69 15.33
CA ASP A 103 10.33 10.02 14.78
C ASP A 103 11.61 10.87 14.81
N GLU A 104 12.30 10.88 15.95
CA GLU A 104 13.58 11.56 16.12
C GLU A 104 14.66 11.00 15.18
N ALA A 105 14.82 9.67 15.13
CA ALA A 105 15.81 9.02 14.28
C ALA A 105 15.62 9.41 12.80
N ILE A 106 14.36 9.40 12.34
CA ILE A 106 14.00 9.64 10.95
C ILE A 106 14.13 11.13 10.59
N LYS A 107 13.55 12.02 11.40
CA LYS A 107 13.56 13.47 11.13
C LYS A 107 14.97 14.06 11.22
N SER A 108 15.77 13.64 12.20
CA SER A 108 17.14 14.13 12.36
C SER A 108 18.11 13.54 11.33
N GLY A 109 17.95 12.27 10.96
CA GLY A 109 18.86 11.57 10.05
C GLY A 109 18.61 11.85 8.57
N PHE A 110 17.36 12.17 8.19
CA PHE A 110 16.94 12.13 6.78
C PHE A 110 16.12 13.34 6.33
N ALA A 111 16.33 14.51 6.94
CA ALA A 111 15.60 15.74 6.61
C ALA A 111 15.58 16.06 5.10
N SER A 112 16.69 15.83 4.39
CA SER A 112 16.79 16.05 2.95
C SER A 112 15.91 15.08 2.14
N GLN A 113 15.89 13.79 2.52
CA GLN A 113 15.13 12.73 1.85
C GLN A 113 13.63 12.86 2.14
N LEU A 114 13.27 13.31 3.34
CA LEU A 114 11.89 13.69 3.67
C LEU A 114 11.44 14.87 2.81
N LYS A 115 12.27 15.92 2.71
CA LYS A 115 11.95 17.13 1.95
C LYS A 115 11.80 16.87 0.44
N ASN A 116 12.61 15.98 -0.13
CA ASN A 116 12.56 15.66 -1.56
C ASN A 116 11.63 14.49 -1.91
N GLY A 117 10.93 13.93 -0.91
CA GLY A 117 9.94 12.87 -1.11
C GLY A 117 10.53 11.46 -1.34
N LYS A 118 11.85 11.28 -1.29
CA LYS A 118 12.48 9.95 -1.37
C LYS A 118 12.22 9.10 -0.13
N LEU A 119 12.01 9.73 1.01
CA LEU A 119 11.61 9.09 2.26
C LEU A 119 10.28 9.67 2.72
N GLU A 120 9.39 8.82 3.22
CA GLU A 120 8.13 9.22 3.84
C GLU A 120 8.00 8.56 5.20
N TRP A 121 7.60 9.33 6.21
CA TRP A 121 7.38 8.85 7.58
C TRP A 121 5.88 8.90 7.90
N LYS A 122 5.34 7.78 8.37
CA LYS A 122 3.92 7.65 8.69
C LYS A 122 3.70 6.95 10.01
N ILE A 123 2.78 7.49 10.79
CA ILE A 123 2.27 6.88 12.02
C ILE A 123 0.85 6.42 11.71
N ILE A 124 0.57 5.14 11.90
CA ILE A 124 -0.69 4.52 11.48
C ILE A 124 -1.30 3.74 12.64
N ASN A 125 -2.55 4.08 12.99
CA ASN A 125 -3.37 3.23 13.83
C ASN A 125 -3.99 2.12 12.97
N ILE A 126 -3.65 0.87 13.24
CA ILE A 126 -4.15 -0.28 12.46
C ILE A 126 -5.63 -0.61 12.73
N GLU A 127 -6.19 -0.04 13.79
CA GLU A 127 -7.60 -0.20 14.16
C GLU A 127 -8.52 0.83 13.48
N ASP A 128 -7.93 1.82 12.79
CA ASP A 128 -8.71 2.77 12.00
C ASP A 128 -9.24 2.09 10.73
N ALA A 129 -10.44 2.49 10.31
CA ALA A 129 -11.12 1.92 9.16
C ALA A 129 -10.26 2.01 7.88
N GLY A 130 -10.03 0.87 7.23
CA GLY A 130 -9.23 0.74 6.02
C GLY A 130 -7.77 0.34 6.26
N ASN A 131 -7.27 0.37 7.51
CA ASN A 131 -5.90 -0.01 7.84
C ASN A 131 -5.75 -1.48 8.27
N GLU A 132 -6.84 -2.22 8.39
CA GLU A 132 -6.88 -3.59 8.93
C GLU A 132 -6.04 -4.58 8.10
N HIS A 133 -5.88 -4.29 6.80
CA HIS A 133 -5.07 -5.09 5.88
C HIS A 133 -3.59 -5.17 6.29
N PHE A 134 -3.06 -4.13 6.93
CA PHE A 134 -1.63 -4.06 7.30
C PHE A 134 -1.20 -5.16 8.27
N GLU A 135 -2.10 -5.64 9.13
CA GLU A 135 -1.81 -6.75 10.04
C GLU A 135 -1.37 -8.00 9.27
N ASN A 136 -2.05 -8.30 8.16
CA ASN A 136 -1.74 -9.45 7.33
C ASN A 136 -0.55 -9.19 6.41
N ASP A 137 -0.49 -8.00 5.82
CA ASP A 137 0.54 -7.64 4.83
C ASP A 137 1.96 -7.64 5.43
N TYR A 138 2.08 -7.16 6.67
CA TYR A 138 3.37 -7.04 7.37
C TYR A 138 3.49 -7.96 8.59
N LYS A 139 2.54 -8.89 8.77
CA LYS A 139 2.52 -9.87 9.88
C LYS A 139 2.65 -9.18 11.24
N LEU A 140 1.84 -8.15 11.46
CA LEU A 140 1.91 -7.29 12.64
C LEU A 140 1.14 -7.92 13.79
N TYR A 141 1.84 -8.27 14.87
CA TYR A 141 1.23 -8.75 16.11
C TYR A 141 1.14 -7.66 17.18
N SER A 142 2.06 -6.68 17.12
CA SER A 142 2.20 -5.58 18.07
C SER A 142 2.69 -4.31 17.36
N GLN A 143 2.94 -3.25 18.15
CA GLN A 143 3.53 -2.01 17.62
C GLN A 143 4.83 -2.32 16.89
N SER A 144 4.95 -1.81 15.67
CA SER A 144 6.01 -2.22 14.74
C SER A 144 6.51 -1.04 13.95
N LEU A 145 7.81 -1.03 13.66
CA LEU A 145 8.45 -0.08 12.77
C LEU A 145 8.83 -0.81 11.49
N VAL A 146 8.15 -0.49 10.39
CA VAL A 146 8.28 -1.22 9.12
C VAL A 146 8.85 -0.32 8.05
N LEU A 147 9.92 -0.77 7.41
CA LEU A 147 10.49 -0.18 6.21
C LEU A 147 9.87 -0.81 4.98
N ILE A 148 9.50 0.02 4.01
CA ILE A 148 8.96 -0.41 2.72
C ILE A 148 9.71 0.31 1.61
N GLU A 149 10.08 -0.43 0.60
CA GLU A 149 10.55 0.11 -0.66
C GLU A 149 9.46 0.01 -1.72
N LEU A 150 9.10 1.16 -2.28
CA LEU A 150 8.23 1.30 -3.43
C LEU A 150 9.08 1.59 -4.67
N GLN A 151 8.77 0.91 -5.77
CA GLN A 151 9.32 1.18 -7.09
C GLN A 151 8.17 1.28 -8.08
N ASN A 152 8.02 2.44 -8.70
CA ASN A 152 6.92 2.76 -9.62
C ASN A 152 5.55 2.50 -8.95
N GLY A 153 5.40 2.99 -7.71
CA GLY A 153 4.18 2.85 -6.89
C GLY A 153 3.89 1.43 -6.37
N LYS A 154 4.73 0.43 -6.67
CA LYS A 154 4.54 -0.95 -6.22
C LYS A 154 5.56 -1.32 -5.14
N GLN A 155 5.09 -2.00 -4.10
CA GLN A 155 5.99 -2.56 -3.09
C GLN A 155 6.94 -3.59 -3.70
N LYS A 156 8.24 -3.38 -3.49
CA LYS A 156 9.31 -4.29 -3.89
C LYS A 156 9.76 -5.19 -2.74
N ARG A 157 9.99 -4.58 -1.58
CA ARG A 157 10.40 -5.27 -0.36
C ARG A 157 9.97 -4.50 0.86
N TRP A 158 9.97 -5.20 1.99
CA TRP A 158 9.70 -4.62 3.29
C TRP A 158 10.49 -5.37 4.38
N LYS A 159 10.64 -4.72 5.54
CA LYS A 159 11.27 -5.31 6.72
C LYS A 159 10.64 -4.71 7.98
N ASN A 160 10.27 -5.59 8.92
CA ASN A 160 9.95 -5.17 10.28
C ASN A 160 11.26 -5.04 11.09
N LEU A 161 11.45 -3.91 11.76
CA LEU A 161 12.63 -3.64 12.59
C LEU A 161 12.42 -4.19 14.00
N GLU A 162 12.42 -5.51 14.15
CA GLU A 162 12.04 -6.20 15.40
C GLU A 162 12.91 -5.81 16.61
N LYS A 163 14.18 -5.44 16.38
CA LYS A 163 15.13 -5.05 17.44
C LYS A 163 14.77 -3.75 18.15
N ILE A 164 13.80 -2.98 17.66
CA ILE A 164 13.34 -1.76 18.36
C ILE A 164 12.89 -2.06 19.80
N TRP A 165 12.32 -3.24 20.04
CA TRP A 165 11.86 -3.67 21.35
C TRP A 165 13.02 -3.96 22.32
N GLU A 166 14.11 -4.52 21.79
CA GLU A 166 15.34 -4.77 22.56
C GLU A 166 16.08 -3.46 22.89
N LEU A 167 16.04 -2.51 21.96
CA LEU A 167 16.85 -1.29 22.01
C LEU A 167 16.15 -0.09 22.65
N VAL A 168 14.84 -0.15 22.94
CA VAL A 168 14.07 0.98 23.50
C VAL A 168 14.61 1.47 24.86
N GLY A 169 15.33 0.62 25.59
CA GLY A 169 15.99 0.99 26.84
C GLY A 169 17.23 1.88 26.67
N THR A 170 17.80 1.94 25.47
CA THR A 170 19.06 2.64 25.16
C THR A 170 18.88 3.53 23.93
N LYS A 171 18.40 4.76 24.16
CA LYS A 171 17.96 5.69 23.11
C LYS A 171 19.01 5.88 22.01
N GLU A 172 20.27 6.11 22.34
CA GLU A 172 21.32 6.37 21.36
C GLU A 172 21.58 5.17 20.43
N VAL A 173 21.48 3.96 20.98
CA VAL A 173 21.63 2.71 20.20
C VAL A 173 20.41 2.50 19.32
N TYR A 174 19.21 2.81 19.83
CA TYR A 174 17.97 2.79 19.08
C TYR A 174 18.03 3.71 17.85
N LEU A 175 18.38 4.99 18.06
CA LEU A 175 18.43 5.98 16.98
C LEU A 175 19.40 5.55 15.88
N ARG A 176 20.59 5.08 16.28
CA ARG A 176 21.60 4.58 15.34
C ARG A 176 21.09 3.39 14.54
N TYR A 177 20.49 2.42 15.22
CA TYR A 177 19.94 1.22 14.58
C TYR A 177 18.89 1.59 13.51
N VAL A 178 17.92 2.44 13.85
CA VAL A 178 16.90 2.89 12.90
C VAL A 178 17.53 3.63 11.73
N GLN A 179 18.50 4.53 11.99
CA GLN A 179 19.18 5.27 10.93
C GLN A 179 19.98 4.36 10.00
N GLU A 180 20.70 3.36 10.51
CA GLU A 180 21.44 2.40 9.69
C GLU A 180 20.51 1.58 8.79
N GLU A 181 19.38 1.13 9.34
CA GLU A 181 18.37 0.37 8.61
C GLU A 181 17.72 1.20 7.50
N VAL A 182 17.29 2.44 7.79
CA VAL A 182 16.73 3.35 6.79
C VAL A 182 17.76 3.70 5.71
N LYS A 183 19.01 3.96 6.12
CA LYS A 183 20.11 4.26 5.19
C LYS A 183 20.35 3.09 4.23
N SER A 184 20.37 1.85 4.74
CA SER A 184 20.52 0.67 3.89
C SER A 184 19.42 0.57 2.83
N TYR A 185 18.17 0.88 3.20
CA TYR A 185 17.05 0.92 2.27
C TYR A 185 17.19 2.02 1.22
N LEU A 186 17.83 3.14 1.54
CA LEU A 186 18.05 4.25 0.60
C LEU A 186 19.22 3.98 -0.38
N GLU A 187 20.22 3.19 0.02
CA GLU A 187 21.47 3.01 -0.74
C GLU A 187 21.45 1.79 -1.68
N GLU A 188 20.67 0.75 -1.36
CA GLU A 188 20.75 -0.53 -2.08
C GLU A 188 20.05 -0.46 -3.46
N ASN A 189 20.81 -0.27 -4.54
CA ASN A 189 20.33 -0.24 -5.93
C ASN A 189 20.76 -1.50 -6.70
N THR A 190 20.53 -2.69 -6.15
CA THR A 190 20.99 -3.94 -6.78
C THR A 190 19.88 -4.62 -7.56
#